data_AF-A0A1H6AKV5-F1
#
_entry.id   AF-A0A1H6AKV5-F1
#
_cell.length_a   1.000
_cell.length_b   1.000
_cell.length_c   1.000
_cell.angle_alpha   90.00
_cell.angle_beta   90.00
_cell.angle_gamma   90.00
#
_symmetry.space_group_name_H-M   'P 1'
#
loop_
_entity.id
_entity.type
_entity.pdbx_description
1 polymer ?
#
loop_
_entity_poly.entity_id
_entity_poly.type
_entity_poly.pdbx_seq_one_letter_code
_entity_poly.pdbx_strand_id
1 'polypeptide(L)'
;MEIADLTPAERRVWQAFPRGEVVDFRRSDDEDAEDGHAWGPERTVRAKVLRALLLSGTAEEGEVAALRVVGARITGILDLQYATVEHAVRLWGCHFERAAILYGAHVRQLNLSHSYLPALEAATLHVEGVLRLTDCRVPGQVRLGGARLSGITRTVSRQ
;
A
#
# COMPACT_ATOMS: atom_id res chain seq x y z
N MET A 1 6.60 19.90 3.98
CA MET A 1 5.29 19.64 3.34
C MET A 1 4.31 19.43 4.48
N GLU A 2 3.59 20.47 4.88
CA GLU A 2 2.67 20.41 6.01
C GLU A 2 1.43 19.65 5.58
N ILE A 3 1.25 18.43 6.06
CA ILE A 3 -0.06 17.76 6.01
C ILE A 3 -0.86 18.34 7.15
N ALA A 4 -1.19 19.63 7.03
CA ALA A 4 -2.17 20.27 7.89
C ALA A 4 -3.53 19.62 7.60
N ASP A 5 -4.25 19.26 8.67
CA ASP A 5 -5.57 18.64 8.67
C ASP A 5 -5.65 17.18 8.22
N LEU A 6 -5.01 16.29 9.00
CA LEU A 6 -5.29 14.85 8.95
C LEU A 6 -6.71 14.55 9.46
N THR A 7 -7.48 13.78 8.69
CA THR A 7 -8.77 13.24 9.16
C THR A 7 -8.56 12.26 10.32
N PRO A 8 -9.60 11.89 11.09
CA PRO A 8 -9.47 10.87 12.13
C PRO A 8 -8.92 9.54 11.62
N ALA A 9 -9.35 9.10 10.43
CA ALA A 9 -8.85 7.89 9.78
C ALA A 9 -7.36 8.00 9.44
N GLU A 10 -6.96 9.11 8.83
CA GLU A 10 -5.57 9.37 8.46
C GLU A 10 -4.66 9.49 9.66
N ARG A 11 -5.14 10.11 10.75
CA ARG A 11 -4.40 10.22 12.01
C ARG A 11 -4.13 8.84 12.62
N ARG A 12 -5.10 7.92 12.57
CA ARG A 12 -4.91 6.53 13.02
C ARG A 12 -3.80 5.85 12.22
N VAL A 13 -3.81 5.98 10.90
CA VAL A 13 -2.74 5.44 10.03
C VAL A 13 -1.39 6.09 10.33
N TRP A 14 -1.37 7.40 10.53
CA TRP A 14 -0.15 8.15 10.84
C TRP A 14 0.48 7.73 12.16
N GLN A 15 -0.32 7.49 13.20
CA GLN A 15 0.15 7.08 14.52
C GLN A 15 0.55 5.60 14.60
N ALA A 16 -0.05 4.75 13.76
CA ALA A 16 0.27 3.33 13.68
C ALA A 16 1.55 3.07 12.87
N PHE A 17 1.84 3.91 11.88
CA PHE A 17 2.95 3.71 10.96
C PHE A 17 4.33 3.55 11.64
N PRO A 18 4.76 4.42 12.59
CA PRO A 18 6.07 4.30 13.23
C PRO A 18 6.27 3.00 14.02
N ARG A 19 5.16 2.42 14.52
CA ARG A 19 5.12 1.15 15.26
C ARG A 19 4.82 -0.06 14.36
N GLY A 20 4.50 0.20 13.09
CA GLY A 20 4.02 -0.82 12.16
C GLY A 20 2.71 -1.47 12.61
N GLU A 21 1.89 -0.82 13.43
CA GLU A 21 0.63 -1.40 13.88
C GLU A 21 -0.38 -1.54 12.72
N VAL A 22 -1.25 -2.54 12.80
CA VAL A 22 -2.30 -2.74 11.79
C VAL A 22 -3.47 -1.81 12.09
N VAL A 23 -3.87 -1.00 11.11
CA VAL A 23 -5.10 -0.21 11.17
C VAL A 23 -6.18 -0.91 10.37
N ASP A 24 -7.12 -1.53 11.08
CA ASP A 24 -8.31 -2.14 10.50
C ASP A 24 -9.51 -1.18 10.57
N PHE A 25 -10.12 -0.97 9.41
CA PHE A 25 -11.32 -0.17 9.20
C PHE A 25 -12.54 -1.00 8.80
N ARG A 26 -12.38 -2.32 8.66
CA ARG A 26 -13.48 -3.21 8.29
C ARG A 26 -14.52 -3.26 9.40
N ARG A 27 -15.78 -3.40 8.98
CA ARG A 27 -16.89 -3.64 9.90
C ARG A 27 -17.26 -5.13 9.99
N SER A 28 -16.96 -5.89 8.94
CA SER A 28 -17.06 -7.34 8.90
C SER A 28 -15.97 -7.92 7.98
N ASP A 29 -15.71 -9.23 8.11
CA ASP A 29 -14.72 -9.91 7.28
C ASP A 29 -15.20 -10.13 5.83
N ASP A 30 -16.52 -10.06 5.59
CA ASP A 30 -17.15 -10.29 4.28
C ASP A 30 -17.28 -9.02 3.42
N GLU A 31 -16.73 -7.88 3.86
CA GLU A 31 -16.79 -6.64 3.06
C GLU A 31 -15.95 -6.77 1.78
N ASP A 32 -16.57 -6.51 0.63
CA ASP A 32 -15.89 -6.48 -0.67
C ASP A 32 -15.29 -5.09 -0.93
N ALA A 33 -14.00 -5.06 -1.30
CA ALA A 33 -13.32 -3.82 -1.65
C ALA A 33 -13.89 -3.17 -2.93
N GLU A 34 -14.57 -3.91 -3.80
CA GLU A 34 -15.23 -3.34 -4.98
C GLU A 34 -16.37 -2.37 -4.60
N ASP A 35 -17.10 -2.67 -3.53
CA ASP A 35 -18.16 -1.81 -2.98
C ASP A 35 -17.61 -0.63 -2.17
N GLY A 36 -16.28 -0.48 -2.12
CA GLY A 36 -15.61 0.54 -1.32
C GLY A 36 -15.87 1.98 -1.74
N HIS A 37 -16.48 2.20 -2.89
CA HIS A 37 -16.98 3.51 -3.31
C HIS A 37 -18.08 4.05 -2.37
N ALA A 38 -18.82 3.16 -1.68
CA ALA A 38 -19.86 3.51 -0.71
C ALA A 38 -19.30 3.77 0.71
N TRP A 39 -18.00 3.56 0.92
CA TRP A 39 -17.38 3.71 2.23
C TRP A 39 -17.27 5.18 2.65
N GLY A 40 -17.62 5.45 3.90
CA GLY A 40 -17.68 6.80 4.46
C GLY A 40 -16.32 7.39 4.86
N PRO A 41 -16.32 8.66 5.32
CA PRO A 41 -15.11 9.40 5.68
C PRO A 41 -14.35 8.78 6.86
N GLU A 42 -14.99 7.97 7.69
CA GLU A 42 -14.40 7.30 8.85
C GLU A 42 -13.32 6.27 8.50
N ARG A 43 -13.30 5.82 7.24
CA ARG A 43 -12.30 4.89 6.69
C ARG A 43 -11.68 5.40 5.39
N THR A 44 -11.78 6.69 5.15
CA THR A 44 -11.22 7.34 3.96
C THR A 44 -9.85 7.94 4.26
N VAL A 45 -8.86 7.57 3.45
CA VAL A 45 -7.47 7.99 3.58
C VAL A 45 -7.01 8.59 2.25
N ARG A 46 -6.44 9.79 2.25
CA ARG A 46 -5.93 10.40 1.02
C ARG A 46 -4.60 9.75 0.62
N ALA A 47 -4.45 9.43 -0.66
CA ALA A 47 -3.23 8.86 -1.23
C ALA A 47 -1.99 9.72 -0.96
N LYS A 48 -2.15 11.06 -0.92
CA LYS A 48 -1.05 11.99 -0.56
C LYS A 48 -0.49 11.76 0.85
N VAL A 49 -1.35 11.34 1.80
CA VAL A 49 -0.94 11.06 3.18
C VAL A 49 -0.15 9.77 3.24
N LEU A 50 -0.64 8.72 2.56
CA LEU A 50 0.10 7.46 2.42
C LEU A 50 1.46 7.71 1.76
N ARG A 51 1.49 8.46 0.66
CA ARG A 51 2.74 8.84 -0.02
C ARG A 51 3.71 9.52 0.93
N ALA A 52 3.27 10.50 1.71
CA ALA A 52 4.15 11.17 2.65
C ALA A 52 4.70 10.22 3.72
N LEU A 53 3.85 9.36 4.31
CA LEU A 53 4.30 8.34 5.26
C LEU A 53 5.35 7.40 4.65
N LEU A 54 5.14 6.97 3.41
CA LEU A 54 6.07 6.06 2.73
C LEU A 54 7.42 6.71 2.39
N LEU A 55 7.47 8.02 2.19
CA LEU A 55 8.68 8.75 1.79
C LEU A 55 9.41 9.44 2.93
N SER A 56 8.71 9.80 4.01
CA SER A 56 9.29 10.55 5.14
C SER A 56 9.01 9.95 6.51
N GLY A 57 8.25 8.86 6.58
CA GLY A 57 7.94 8.21 7.84
C GLY A 57 9.18 7.53 8.43
N THR A 58 9.33 7.65 9.75
CA THR A 58 10.39 7.01 10.53
C THR A 58 9.79 6.06 11.55
N ALA A 59 10.56 5.05 11.95
CA ALA A 59 10.17 4.16 13.04
C ALA A 59 10.31 4.86 14.40
N GLU A 60 9.50 4.43 15.36
CA GLU A 60 9.73 4.71 16.77
C GLU A 60 10.90 3.85 17.30
N GLU A 61 11.53 4.30 18.38
CA GLU A 61 12.68 3.59 18.96
C GLU A 61 12.27 2.18 19.42
N GLY A 62 12.99 1.16 18.94
CA GLY A 62 12.71 -0.24 19.23
C GLY A 62 11.62 -0.88 18.35
N GLU A 63 11.01 -0.13 17.45
CA GLU A 63 9.90 -0.58 16.61
C GLU A 63 10.28 -0.68 15.13
N VAL A 64 9.45 -1.37 14.34
CA VAL A 64 9.64 -1.52 12.89
C VAL A 64 8.50 -0.84 12.15
N ALA A 65 8.79 0.33 11.57
CA ALA A 65 7.83 1.06 10.76
C ALA A 65 7.30 0.24 9.58
N ALA A 66 5.99 0.27 9.41
CA ALA A 66 5.32 -0.37 8.29
C ALA A 66 3.96 0.27 8.04
N LEU A 67 3.57 0.39 6.76
CA LEU A 67 2.22 0.78 6.41
C LEU A 67 1.33 -0.46 6.36
N ARG A 68 0.47 -0.65 7.36
CA ARG A 68 -0.47 -1.78 7.44
C ARG A 68 -1.89 -1.28 7.58
N VAL A 69 -2.62 -1.21 6.47
CA VAL A 69 -4.00 -0.72 6.42
C VAL A 69 -4.92 -1.79 5.84
N VAL A 70 -6.08 -1.94 6.45
CA VAL A 70 -7.07 -2.95 6.10
C VAL A 70 -8.45 -2.28 5.95
N GLY A 71 -9.14 -2.50 4.83
CA GLY A 71 -10.51 -2.01 4.64
C GLY A 71 -10.65 -0.50 4.45
N ALA A 72 -9.64 0.18 3.87
CA ALA A 72 -9.67 1.64 3.70
C ALA A 72 -10.03 2.06 2.27
N ARG A 73 -10.75 3.19 2.15
CA ARG A 73 -10.99 3.88 0.87
C ARG A 73 -9.85 4.88 0.63
N ILE A 74 -9.06 4.64 -0.40
CA ILE A 74 -7.94 5.47 -0.80
C ILE A 74 -8.40 6.47 -1.88
N THR A 75 -8.38 7.75 -1.51
CA THR A 75 -8.83 8.85 -2.38
C THR A 75 -7.65 9.52 -3.06
N GLY A 76 -7.83 9.92 -4.32
CA GLY A 76 -6.77 10.49 -5.15
C GLY A 76 -5.80 9.45 -5.71
N ILE A 77 -4.70 9.91 -6.31
CA ILE A 77 -3.72 9.06 -7.00
C ILE A 77 -2.56 8.75 -6.05
N LEU A 78 -2.29 7.45 -5.83
CA LEU A 78 -1.08 7.01 -5.14
C LEU A 78 0.07 6.99 -6.15
N ASP A 79 0.82 8.09 -6.18
CA ASP A 79 1.98 8.27 -7.05
C ASP A 79 3.29 8.06 -6.28
N LEU A 80 3.95 6.94 -6.57
CA LEU A 80 5.27 6.54 -6.07
C LEU A 80 6.27 6.39 -7.22
N GLN A 81 6.07 7.09 -8.33
CA GLN A 81 6.99 7.01 -9.47
C GLN A 81 8.42 7.32 -9.06
N TYR A 82 9.34 6.41 -9.42
CA TYR A 82 10.76 6.48 -9.10
C TYR A 82 11.09 6.67 -7.61
N ALA A 83 10.14 6.38 -6.72
CA ALA A 83 10.34 6.52 -5.30
C ALA A 83 10.97 5.27 -4.70
N THR A 84 11.80 5.46 -3.67
CA THR A 84 12.30 4.37 -2.83
C THR A 84 11.49 4.32 -1.54
N VAL A 85 10.83 3.19 -1.30
CA VAL A 85 10.02 2.90 -0.12
C VAL A 85 10.68 1.76 0.64
N GLU A 86 11.38 2.14 1.71
CA GLU A 86 12.12 1.20 2.56
C GLU A 86 11.19 0.40 3.49
N HIS A 87 10.01 0.93 3.76
CA HIS A 87 9.02 0.36 4.66
C HIS A 87 8.16 -0.70 3.98
N ALA A 88 7.73 -1.71 4.73
CA ALA A 88 6.80 -2.70 4.21
C ALA A 88 5.40 -2.09 4.00
N VAL A 89 4.82 -2.33 2.82
CA VAL A 89 3.49 -1.82 2.46
C VAL A 89 2.48 -2.95 2.37
N ARG A 90 1.45 -2.90 3.21
CA ARG A 90 0.32 -3.80 3.22
C ARG A 90 -0.97 -2.99 3.19
N LEU A 91 -1.67 -3.05 2.07
CA LEU A 91 -3.00 -2.52 1.86
C LEU A 91 -3.89 -3.72 1.54
N TRP A 92 -4.67 -4.17 2.51
CA TRP A 92 -5.48 -5.38 2.39
C TRP A 92 -6.95 -5.01 2.32
N GLY A 93 -7.68 -5.50 1.32
CA GLY A 93 -9.09 -5.15 1.19
C GLY A 93 -9.32 -3.65 1.03
N CYS A 94 -8.41 -2.92 0.39
CA CYS A 94 -8.53 -1.46 0.23
C CYS A 94 -9.18 -1.13 -1.11
N HIS A 95 -9.99 -0.06 -1.14
CA HIS A 95 -10.60 0.45 -2.36
C HIS A 95 -9.86 1.69 -2.85
N PHE A 96 -9.29 1.64 -4.04
CA PHE A 96 -8.67 2.81 -4.67
C PHE A 96 -9.66 3.47 -5.63
N GLU A 97 -9.86 4.77 -5.50
CA GLU A 97 -10.71 5.51 -6.44
C GLU A 97 -10.04 5.75 -7.80
N ARG A 98 -8.70 5.73 -7.82
CA ARG A 98 -7.87 6.06 -8.98
C ARG A 98 -6.77 5.02 -9.15
N ALA A 99 -6.12 5.05 -10.32
CA ALA A 99 -4.99 4.19 -10.60
C ALA A 99 -3.86 4.37 -9.57
N ALA A 100 -3.20 3.27 -9.22
CA ALA A 100 -1.96 3.31 -8.45
C ALA A 100 -0.77 3.38 -9.41
N ILE A 101 0.12 4.37 -9.22
CA ILE A 101 1.28 4.61 -10.08
C ILE A 101 2.56 4.30 -9.30
N LEU A 102 3.18 3.17 -9.65
CA LEU A 102 4.37 2.58 -9.04
C LEU A 102 5.49 2.43 -10.08
N TYR A 103 5.43 3.18 -11.19
CA TYR A 103 6.41 3.09 -12.27
C TYR A 103 7.82 3.36 -11.76
N GLY A 104 8.74 2.40 -11.96
CA GLY A 104 10.12 2.52 -11.51
C GLY A 104 10.31 2.68 -10.01
N ALA A 105 9.28 2.39 -9.20
CA ALA A 105 9.39 2.46 -7.75
C ALA A 105 10.28 1.31 -7.24
N HIS A 106 10.97 1.55 -6.13
CA HIS A 106 11.72 0.55 -5.38
C HIS A 106 11.01 0.33 -4.06
N VAL A 107 10.48 -0.86 -3.83
CA VAL A 107 9.71 -1.17 -2.62
C VAL A 107 10.26 -2.41 -1.94
N ARG A 108 10.37 -2.38 -0.62
CA ARG A 108 10.81 -3.55 0.14
C ARG A 108 9.80 -4.70 0.03
N GLN A 109 8.53 -4.41 0.30
CA GLN A 109 7.42 -5.36 0.18
C GLN A 109 6.14 -4.62 -0.18
N LEU A 110 5.33 -5.22 -1.06
CA LEU A 110 4.04 -4.67 -1.44
C LEU A 110 2.97 -5.77 -1.43
N ASN A 111 1.93 -5.56 -0.64
CA ASN A 111 0.77 -6.44 -0.57
C ASN A 111 -0.50 -5.62 -0.82
N LEU A 112 -1.20 -5.93 -1.91
CA LEU A 112 -2.48 -5.35 -2.32
C LEU A 112 -3.61 -6.39 -2.30
N SER A 113 -3.46 -7.46 -1.51
CA SER A 113 -4.41 -8.57 -1.52
C SER A 113 -5.84 -8.13 -1.16
N HIS A 114 -6.84 -8.73 -1.80
CA HIS A 114 -8.27 -8.40 -1.69
C HIS A 114 -8.62 -6.94 -2.03
N SER A 115 -7.67 -6.14 -2.54
CA SER A 115 -7.92 -4.73 -2.84
C SER A 115 -8.53 -4.55 -4.23
N TYR A 116 -9.29 -3.47 -4.39
CA TYR A 116 -9.84 -3.03 -5.67
C TYR A 116 -9.11 -1.80 -6.14
N LEU A 117 -8.64 -1.79 -7.38
CA LEU A 117 -8.04 -0.61 -8.02
C LEU A 117 -8.41 -0.52 -9.50
N PRO A 118 -8.79 0.65 -10.03
CA PRO A 118 -9.18 0.80 -11.42
C PRO A 118 -8.08 0.42 -12.42
N ALA A 119 -6.81 0.71 -12.09
CA ALA A 119 -5.64 0.36 -12.89
C ALA A 119 -4.37 0.33 -12.03
N LEU A 120 -3.37 -0.43 -12.48
CA LEU A 120 -2.07 -0.55 -11.83
C LEU A 120 -0.95 -0.27 -12.84
N GLU A 121 -0.23 0.83 -12.65
CA GLU A 121 0.97 1.15 -13.43
C GLU A 121 2.20 0.82 -12.61
N ALA A 122 2.79 -0.34 -12.81
CA ALA A 122 3.93 -0.87 -12.05
C ALA A 122 5.04 -1.38 -13.00
N ALA A 123 5.17 -0.76 -14.18
CA ALA A 123 6.28 -1.05 -15.07
C ALA A 123 7.60 -0.67 -14.40
N THR A 124 8.63 -1.49 -14.64
CA THR A 124 9.96 -1.39 -14.02
C THR A 124 9.98 -1.35 -12.49
N LEU A 125 8.88 -1.73 -11.82
CA LEU A 125 8.80 -1.82 -10.35
C LEU A 125 9.84 -2.81 -9.83
N HIS A 126 10.63 -2.40 -8.85
CA HIS A 126 11.59 -3.25 -8.17
C HIS A 126 11.07 -3.59 -6.78
N VAL A 127 10.81 -4.87 -6.54
CA VAL A 127 10.43 -5.39 -5.22
C VAL A 127 11.57 -6.22 -4.67
N GLU A 128 12.05 -5.89 -3.47
CA GLU A 128 13.13 -6.66 -2.83
C GLU A 128 12.61 -7.99 -2.28
N GLY A 129 11.49 -7.96 -1.58
CA GLY A 129 10.90 -9.14 -0.94
C GLY A 129 9.78 -9.73 -1.78
N VAL A 130 8.55 -9.46 -1.34
CA VAL A 130 7.34 -10.11 -1.85
C VAL A 130 6.39 -9.08 -2.44
N LEU A 131 5.89 -9.37 -3.63
CA LEU A 131 4.73 -8.74 -4.24
C LEU A 131 3.54 -9.68 -4.09
N ARG A 132 2.46 -9.23 -3.43
CA ARG A 132 1.20 -10.00 -3.32
C ARG A 132 0.05 -9.23 -3.91
N LEU A 133 -0.60 -9.83 -4.90
CA LEU A 133 -1.81 -9.33 -5.56
C LEU A 133 -2.98 -10.35 -5.46
N THR A 134 -2.93 -11.27 -4.49
CA THR A 134 -3.96 -12.31 -4.30
C THR A 134 -5.34 -11.70 -4.14
N ASP A 135 -6.31 -12.14 -4.93
CA ASP A 135 -7.69 -11.62 -4.94
C ASP A 135 -7.80 -10.11 -5.14
N CYS A 136 -6.78 -9.49 -5.74
CA CYS A 136 -6.82 -8.09 -6.12
C CYS A 136 -7.63 -7.94 -7.43
N ARG A 137 -8.64 -7.07 -7.42
CA ARG A 137 -9.48 -6.79 -8.60
C ARG A 137 -8.98 -5.54 -9.30
N VAL A 138 -8.62 -5.69 -10.58
CA VAL A 138 -8.21 -4.59 -11.46
C VAL A 138 -8.99 -4.68 -12.77
N PRO A 139 -10.12 -3.96 -12.91
CA PRO A 139 -10.92 -4.02 -14.13
C PRO A 139 -10.25 -3.33 -15.33
N GLY A 140 -9.35 -2.37 -15.08
CA GLY A 140 -8.57 -1.70 -16.11
C GLY A 140 -7.19 -2.33 -16.35
N GLN A 141 -6.27 -1.53 -16.88
CA GLN A 141 -4.97 -2.04 -17.29
C GLN A 141 -4.04 -2.31 -16.10
N VAL A 142 -3.38 -3.46 -16.13
CA VAL A 142 -2.24 -3.79 -15.27
C VAL A 142 -0.97 -3.75 -16.13
N ARG A 143 -0.05 -2.82 -15.84
CA ARG A 143 1.26 -2.73 -16.48
C ARG A 143 2.33 -3.18 -15.49
N LEU A 144 2.94 -4.33 -15.75
CA LEU A 144 4.05 -4.88 -14.95
C LEU A 144 5.32 -5.07 -15.80
N GLY A 145 5.39 -4.42 -16.97
CA GLY A 145 6.48 -4.59 -17.93
C GLY A 145 7.83 -4.26 -17.30
N GLY A 146 8.74 -5.23 -17.29
CA GLY A 146 10.08 -5.06 -16.71
C GLY A 146 10.13 -4.98 -15.18
N ALA A 147 9.04 -5.30 -14.47
CA ALA A 147 9.07 -5.41 -13.02
C ALA A 147 10.04 -6.52 -12.56
N ARG A 148 10.83 -6.24 -11.52
CA ARG A 148 11.83 -7.16 -10.97
C ARG A 148 11.44 -7.53 -9.55
N LEU A 149 11.41 -8.82 -9.27
CA LEU A 149 11.26 -9.36 -7.92
C LEU A 149 12.61 -9.96 -7.52
N SER A 150 13.21 -9.40 -6.47
CA SER A 150 14.52 -9.81 -5.96
C SER A 150 14.34 -10.96 -4.97
N GLY A 151 13.59 -11.98 -5.38
CA GLY A 151 13.38 -13.14 -4.52
C GLY A 151 14.73 -13.74 -4.12
N ILE A 152 14.89 -14.05 -2.84
CA ILE A 152 16.03 -14.81 -2.32
C ILE A 152 16.15 -16.11 -3.13
N THR A 153 17.14 -16.20 -4.01
CA THR A 153 17.61 -17.48 -4.52
C THR A 153 18.26 -18.21 -3.36
N ARG A 154 17.52 -19.12 -2.71
CA ARG A 154 18.12 -20.13 -1.84
C ARG A 154 18.89 -21.10 -2.73
N THR A 155 20.16 -20.85 -2.96
CA THR A 155 21.08 -21.89 -3.45
C THR A 155 21.28 -22.87 -2.31
N VAL A 156 20.57 -24.00 -2.34
CA VAL A 156 20.85 -25.10 -1.41
C VAL A 156 22.03 -25.87 -2.00
N SER A 157 23.26 -25.51 -1.60
CA SER A 157 24.41 -26.36 -1.85
C SER A 157 24.29 -27.61 -0.98
N ARG A 158 23.98 -28.75 -1.59
CA ARG A 158 24.15 -30.06 -0.94
C ARG A 158 25.66 -30.30 -0.79
N GLN A 159 26.12 -30.52 0.44
CA GLN A 159 27.35 -31.26 0.71
C GLN A 159 27.07 -32.76 0.54
#